data_AF-A0A938DME6-F1
#
_entry.id   AF-A0A938DME6-F1
#
_cell.length_a   1.000
_cell.length_b   1.000
_cell.length_c   1.000
_cell.angle_alpha   90.00
_cell.angle_beta   90.00
_cell.angle_gamma   90.00
#
_symmetry.space_group_name_H-M   'P 1'
#
loop_
_entity.id
_entity.type
_entity.pdbx_description
1 polymer ?
#
loop_
_entity_poly.entity_id
_entity_poly.type
_entity_poly.pdbx_seq_one_letter_code
_entity_poly.pdbx_strand_id
1 'polypeptide(L)'
;MMSGYPDSVPASDFANLSTMPVATIAPDKFKGSLTAADAAAAMARGVRSAGFDEVRIVPLADGGDGTLDALVAAVGGSRRTARVTGPLGDRVDAEWAQLADGTAVVEMARASGLLLVEGRNDPLRATTRGTGELVAAALRAGAKRVVVGVGGSATTDGGLGAVEMLGWSLLGAEVTVACDVTTTFVDAARLFGPQKGASDAQVALLTRRLERLAEQYESRTGVDVREIEGSGAAGGLAGGLAAIGAKVASGFDVVAEVVGLEAALDGTDLVLTGEGRFDATSFSGKVVGGVLDWAAELGVPHRGVIAGQVTDEAREEASVWGAQVEALVDRVWQSGEAFTRAATLAEEAAADLARRALA
;
A
#
# COMPACT_ATOMS: atom_id res chain seq x y z
N MET A 1 -12.04 -16.85 -72.50
CA MET A 1 -12.59 -15.93 -71.49
C MET A 1 -12.26 -16.50 -70.12
N MET A 2 -11.51 -15.73 -69.32
CA MET A 2 -11.31 -15.78 -67.86
C MET A 2 -10.83 -17.14 -67.28
N SER A 3 -9.52 -17.42 -67.08
CA SER A 3 -8.63 -16.94 -65.98
C SER A 3 -9.41 -16.47 -64.74
N GLY A 4 -9.48 -17.23 -63.65
CA GLY A 4 -8.36 -17.68 -62.84
C GLY A 4 -8.46 -16.92 -61.51
N TYR A 5 -9.40 -17.33 -60.65
CA TYR A 5 -9.45 -16.89 -59.26
C TYR A 5 -8.27 -17.53 -58.53
N PRO A 6 -7.40 -16.77 -57.84
CA PRO A 6 -6.38 -17.40 -57.02
C PRO A 6 -7.03 -18.06 -55.81
N ASP A 7 -6.55 -19.27 -55.56
CA ASP A 7 -6.91 -20.14 -54.46
C ASP A 7 -6.84 -19.43 -53.10
N SER A 8 -7.73 -19.87 -52.23
CA SER A 8 -7.82 -19.56 -50.80
C SER A 8 -6.44 -19.42 -50.13
N VAL A 9 -6.25 -18.31 -49.43
CA VAL A 9 -5.17 -18.15 -48.43
C VAL A 9 -5.30 -19.29 -47.41
N PRO A 10 -4.25 -20.07 -47.13
CA PRO A 10 -4.31 -21.15 -46.16
C PRO A 10 -4.66 -20.61 -44.77
N ALA A 11 -5.59 -21.27 -44.06
CA ALA A 11 -5.96 -20.92 -42.68
C ALA A 11 -4.79 -21.00 -41.66
N SER A 12 -3.64 -21.51 -42.08
CA SER A 12 -2.41 -21.57 -41.27
C SER A 12 -1.67 -20.23 -41.15
N ASP A 13 -1.99 -19.22 -41.96
CA ASP A 13 -1.32 -17.89 -41.88
C ASP A 13 -1.91 -16.96 -40.81
N PHE A 14 -3.04 -17.33 -40.18
CA PHE A 14 -3.59 -16.61 -39.02
C PHE A 14 -3.15 -17.17 -37.66
N ALA A 15 -2.44 -18.31 -37.64
CA ALA A 15 -2.03 -18.99 -36.41
C ALA A 15 -0.77 -18.37 -35.74
N ASN A 16 -0.25 -17.29 -36.31
CA ASN A 16 0.93 -16.58 -35.79
C ASN A 16 0.73 -15.06 -35.83
N LEU A 17 -0.47 -14.60 -35.49
CA LEU A 17 -0.58 -13.28 -34.87
C LEU A 17 0.10 -13.43 -33.51
N SER A 18 1.42 -13.22 -33.46
CA SER A 18 2.15 -13.01 -32.21
C SER A 18 1.35 -11.97 -31.44
N THR A 19 0.65 -12.39 -30.40
CA THR A 19 0.00 -11.46 -29.49
C THR A 19 1.10 -10.54 -28.98
N MET A 20 0.87 -9.23 -29.05
CA MET A 20 1.86 -8.25 -28.64
C MET A 20 2.14 -8.50 -27.15
N PRO A 21 3.41 -8.62 -26.74
CA PRO A 21 3.72 -8.99 -25.37
C PRO A 21 3.26 -7.90 -24.41
N VAL A 22 2.57 -8.32 -23.35
CA VAL A 22 1.95 -7.45 -22.35
C VAL A 22 2.76 -7.51 -21.05
N ALA A 23 3.09 -6.34 -20.51
CA ALA A 23 3.72 -6.24 -19.20
C ALA A 23 2.87 -5.44 -18.20
N THR A 24 2.90 -5.86 -16.94
CA THR A 24 2.32 -5.15 -15.81
C THR A 24 3.40 -4.75 -14.82
N ILE A 25 3.44 -3.47 -14.49
CA ILE A 25 4.44 -2.87 -13.59
C ILE A 25 3.74 -2.43 -12.31
N ALA A 26 3.96 -3.19 -11.25
CA ALA A 26 3.25 -3.04 -9.98
C ALA A 26 4.17 -2.93 -8.74
N PRO A 27 5.01 -1.89 -8.62
CA PRO A 27 5.92 -1.71 -7.49
C PRO A 27 5.30 -0.92 -6.34
N ASP A 28 5.88 -1.06 -5.14
CA ASP A 28 5.78 -0.09 -4.04
C ASP A 28 6.87 1.00 -4.19
N LYS A 29 6.81 2.01 -3.32
CA LYS A 29 7.82 3.06 -3.18
C LYS A 29 9.19 2.49 -2.81
N PHE A 30 10.23 3.15 -3.30
CA PHE A 30 11.61 2.88 -2.91
C PHE A 30 11.95 3.87 -1.81
N LYS A 31 11.69 3.47 -0.55
CA LYS A 31 11.71 4.36 0.62
C LYS A 31 12.94 5.27 0.66
N GLY A 32 12.70 6.58 0.71
CA GLY A 32 13.76 7.60 0.72
C GLY A 32 14.37 7.93 -0.65
N SER A 33 13.85 7.36 -1.74
CA SER A 33 14.35 7.58 -3.11
C SER A 33 13.23 7.86 -4.12
N LEU A 34 12.38 6.87 -4.42
CA LEU A 34 11.32 7.00 -5.44
C LEU A 34 9.95 6.78 -4.84
N THR A 35 8.95 7.54 -5.32
CA THR A 35 7.54 7.17 -5.11
C THR A 35 7.21 5.90 -5.89
N ALA A 36 6.12 5.21 -5.55
CA ALA A 36 5.66 4.05 -6.31
C ALA A 36 5.40 4.40 -7.78
N ALA A 37 4.84 5.58 -8.04
CA ALA A 37 4.59 6.08 -9.40
C ALA A 37 5.89 6.34 -10.18
N ASP A 38 6.90 6.94 -9.55
CA ASP A 38 8.19 7.19 -10.20
C ASP A 38 8.96 5.90 -10.48
N ALA A 39 8.92 4.94 -9.54
CA ALA A 39 9.50 3.61 -9.72
C ALA A 39 8.81 2.88 -10.89
N ALA A 40 7.48 2.88 -10.92
CA ALA A 40 6.72 2.24 -11.99
C ALA A 40 6.96 2.89 -13.35
N ALA A 41 7.03 4.22 -13.41
CA ALA A 41 7.36 4.95 -14.63
C ALA A 41 8.76 4.63 -15.15
N ALA A 42 9.75 4.52 -14.25
CA ALA A 42 11.11 4.13 -14.60
C ALA A 42 11.20 2.71 -15.15
N MET A 43 10.62 1.75 -14.44
CA MET A 43 10.57 0.36 -14.90
C MET A 43 9.84 0.23 -16.25
N ALA A 44 8.72 0.94 -16.43
CA ALA A 44 7.97 0.93 -17.68
C ALA A 44 8.77 1.46 -18.88
N ARG A 45 9.66 2.46 -18.70
CA ARG A 45 10.57 2.89 -19.78
C ARG A 45 11.54 1.77 -20.18
N GLY A 46 12.08 1.06 -19.18
CA GLY A 46 12.97 -0.08 -19.40
C GLY A 46 12.28 -1.21 -20.16
N VAL A 47 11.09 -1.60 -19.71
CA VAL A 47 10.27 -2.64 -20.35
C VAL A 47 9.90 -2.29 -21.79
N ARG A 48 9.48 -1.03 -22.05
CA ARG A 48 9.19 -0.57 -23.42
C ARG A 48 10.43 -0.62 -24.31
N SER A 49 11.61 -0.26 -23.77
CA SER A 49 12.86 -0.31 -24.54
C SER A 49 13.27 -1.73 -24.97
N ALA A 50 12.74 -2.76 -24.31
CA ALA A 50 13.02 -4.16 -24.60
C ALA A 50 12.06 -4.78 -25.64
N GLY A 51 10.98 -4.08 -26.02
CA GLY A 51 10.03 -4.55 -27.06
C GLY A 51 8.62 -4.86 -26.58
N PHE A 52 8.26 -4.49 -25.33
CA PHE A 52 6.87 -4.55 -24.86
C PHE A 52 6.14 -3.27 -25.25
N ASP A 53 5.19 -3.37 -26.16
CA ASP A 53 4.37 -2.24 -26.63
C ASP A 53 3.20 -1.95 -25.67
N GLU A 54 2.62 -2.98 -25.05
CA GLU A 54 1.57 -2.84 -24.03
C GLU A 54 2.18 -2.93 -22.63
N VAL A 55 2.21 -1.80 -21.91
CA VAL A 55 2.73 -1.73 -20.53
C VAL A 55 1.71 -1.06 -19.63
N ARG A 56 1.15 -1.85 -18.71
CA ARG A 56 0.19 -1.44 -17.68
C ARG A 56 0.96 -0.99 -16.45
N ILE A 57 0.65 0.21 -15.95
CA ILE A 57 1.36 0.84 -14.83
C ILE A 57 0.40 0.91 -13.65
N VAL A 58 0.72 0.18 -12.57
CA VAL A 58 -0.14 -0.01 -11.41
C VAL A 58 0.67 0.26 -10.14
N PRO A 59 0.98 1.52 -9.79
CA PRO A 59 1.72 1.81 -8.56
C PRO A 59 0.91 1.35 -7.34
N LEU A 60 1.55 0.60 -6.45
CA LEU A 60 0.92 0.00 -5.29
C LEU A 60 1.42 0.61 -3.98
N ALA A 61 0.77 0.21 -2.89
CA ALA A 61 1.12 0.50 -1.52
C ALA A 61 0.51 -0.60 -0.61
N ASP A 62 0.92 -0.61 0.65
CA ASP A 62 0.53 -1.61 1.67
C ASP A 62 -0.40 -1.02 2.75
N GLY A 63 -1.05 0.12 2.51
CA GLY A 63 -1.85 0.83 3.52
C GLY A 63 -1.03 1.74 4.45
N GLY A 64 0.30 1.76 4.28
CA GLY A 64 1.21 2.66 4.95
C GLY A 64 1.32 4.05 4.30
N ASP A 65 2.44 4.73 4.59
CA ASP A 65 2.80 6.02 4.01
C ASP A 65 2.92 5.93 2.47
N GLY A 66 2.29 6.88 1.76
CA GLY A 66 2.29 6.94 0.29
C GLY A 66 1.13 6.18 -0.39
N THR A 67 0.25 5.54 0.37
CA THR A 67 -1.00 4.91 -0.13
C THR A 67 -1.90 5.90 -0.87
N LEU A 68 -2.09 7.11 -0.33
CA LEU A 68 -2.87 8.17 -0.99
C LEU A 68 -2.24 8.54 -2.33
N ASP A 69 -0.92 8.70 -2.36
CA ASP A 69 -0.21 9.09 -3.56
C ASP A 69 -0.28 7.99 -4.64
N ALA A 70 -0.12 6.73 -4.24
CA ALA A 70 -0.26 5.56 -5.12
C ALA A 70 -1.67 5.44 -5.70
N LEU A 71 -2.72 5.51 -4.85
CA LEU A 71 -4.10 5.40 -5.29
C LEU A 71 -4.53 6.54 -6.22
N VAL A 72 -4.12 7.78 -5.91
CA VAL A 72 -4.38 8.93 -6.79
C VAL A 72 -3.65 8.79 -8.13
N ALA A 73 -2.42 8.27 -8.13
CA ALA A 73 -1.66 8.06 -9.36
C ALA A 73 -2.26 6.95 -10.23
N ALA A 74 -2.76 5.87 -9.62
CA ALA A 74 -3.33 4.73 -10.34
C ALA A 74 -4.75 4.98 -10.86
N VAL A 75 -5.63 5.52 -10.01
CA VAL A 75 -7.08 5.65 -10.31
C VAL A 75 -7.44 7.05 -10.83
N GLY A 76 -6.60 8.04 -10.55
CA GLY A 76 -6.94 9.45 -10.69
C GLY A 76 -7.89 9.92 -9.58
N GLY A 77 -8.12 11.23 -9.52
CA GLY A 77 -8.97 11.83 -8.49
C GLY A 77 -8.57 13.26 -8.17
N SER A 78 -9.19 13.79 -7.11
CA SER A 78 -8.92 15.14 -6.61
C SER A 78 -8.37 15.06 -5.18
N ARG A 79 -7.23 15.74 -4.96
CA ARG A 79 -6.72 15.98 -3.61
C ARG A 79 -7.49 17.12 -2.98
N ARG A 80 -7.72 17.00 -1.68
CA ARG A 80 -8.43 17.97 -0.85
C ARG A 80 -7.66 18.14 0.45
N THR A 81 -7.69 19.34 1.00
CA THR A 81 -7.03 19.66 2.26
C THR A 81 -8.07 20.01 3.30
N ALA A 82 -7.89 19.53 4.52
CA ALA A 82 -8.68 19.94 5.67
C ALA A 82 -7.75 20.36 6.81
N ARG A 83 -8.10 21.46 7.48
CA ARG A 83 -7.41 21.89 8.68
C ARG A 83 -7.95 21.11 9.88
N VAL A 84 -7.13 20.22 10.43
CA VAL A 84 -7.51 19.24 11.46
C VAL A 84 -6.62 19.36 12.69
N THR A 85 -6.96 18.60 13.72
CA THR A 85 -6.26 18.52 15.00
C THR A 85 -5.09 17.55 14.85
N GLY A 86 -3.87 18.07 14.95
CA GLY A 86 -2.64 17.30 14.97
C GLY A 86 -2.52 16.40 16.22
N PRO A 87 -1.49 15.55 16.29
CA PRO A 87 -1.38 14.55 17.36
C PRO A 87 -1.38 15.16 18.76
N LEU A 88 -0.75 16.33 18.94
CA LEU A 88 -0.61 17.00 20.23
C LEU A 88 -1.58 18.17 20.43
N GLY A 89 -2.59 18.31 19.56
CA GLY A 89 -3.63 19.34 19.64
C GLY A 89 -3.41 20.59 18.77
N ASP A 90 -2.19 20.79 18.26
CA ASP A 90 -1.89 21.85 17.29
C ASP A 90 -2.68 21.64 15.99
N ARG A 91 -2.98 22.71 15.24
CA ARG A 91 -3.70 22.57 13.95
C ARG A 91 -2.74 22.21 12.82
N VAL A 92 -3.09 21.20 12.03
CA VAL A 92 -2.34 20.76 10.84
C VAL A 92 -3.23 20.81 9.61
N ASP A 93 -2.66 21.21 8.47
CA ASP A 93 -3.33 21.09 7.18
C ASP A 93 -3.02 19.70 6.62
N ALA A 94 -4.03 18.84 6.60
CA ALA A 94 -3.88 17.45 6.22
C ALA A 94 -4.62 17.18 4.91
N GLU A 95 -3.93 16.54 3.97
CA GLU A 95 -4.51 16.12 2.71
C GLU A 95 -5.25 14.79 2.82
N TRP A 96 -6.29 14.66 2.01
CA TRP A 96 -7.00 13.42 1.71
C TRP A 96 -7.41 13.47 0.23
N ALA A 97 -7.83 12.35 -0.35
CA ALA A 97 -8.21 12.30 -1.76
C ALA A 97 -9.61 11.74 -1.96
N GLN A 98 -10.27 12.20 -3.02
CA GLN A 98 -11.45 11.55 -3.58
C GLN A 98 -11.09 11.04 -4.97
N LEU A 99 -11.07 9.72 -5.12
CA LEU A 99 -10.74 9.03 -6.36
C LEU A 99 -11.86 9.20 -7.41
N ALA A 100 -11.55 8.89 -8.66
CA ALA A 100 -12.48 9.05 -9.78
C ALA A 100 -13.77 8.20 -9.65
N ASP A 101 -13.70 7.07 -8.94
CA ASP A 101 -14.84 6.19 -8.63
C ASP A 101 -15.69 6.69 -7.44
N GLY A 102 -15.27 7.78 -6.78
CA GLY A 102 -15.92 8.36 -5.61
C GLY A 102 -15.41 7.84 -4.26
N THR A 103 -14.49 6.88 -4.24
CA THR A 103 -13.83 6.39 -3.03
C THR A 103 -12.98 7.49 -2.40
N ALA A 104 -13.12 7.72 -1.10
CA ALA A 104 -12.23 8.62 -0.38
C ALA A 104 -11.04 7.85 0.20
N VAL A 105 -9.86 8.46 0.17
CA VAL A 105 -8.63 7.91 0.74
C VAL A 105 -8.11 8.87 1.81
N VAL A 106 -7.93 8.36 3.01
CA VAL A 106 -7.40 9.07 4.18
C VAL A 106 -6.16 8.35 4.66
N GLU A 107 -5.04 9.06 4.78
CA GLU A 107 -3.85 8.56 5.47
C GLU A 107 -3.79 9.14 6.87
N MET A 108 -3.82 8.28 7.89
CA MET A 108 -3.83 8.74 9.27
C MET A 108 -2.57 9.54 9.61
N ALA A 109 -1.43 9.23 8.98
CA ALA A 109 -0.15 9.89 9.24
C ALA A 109 -0.18 11.40 8.94
N ARG A 110 -1.03 11.84 7.99
CA ARG A 110 -1.16 13.25 7.62
C ARG A 110 -1.83 14.11 8.69
N ALA A 111 -2.59 13.50 9.61
CA ALA A 111 -3.25 14.18 10.72
C ALA A 111 -2.72 13.77 12.10
N SER A 112 -2.33 12.51 12.24
CA SER A 112 -2.03 11.86 13.52
C SER A 112 -0.68 11.12 13.49
N GLY A 113 0.20 11.48 12.54
CA GLY A 113 1.47 10.78 12.30
C GLY A 113 2.65 11.24 13.14
N LEU A 114 3.64 10.36 13.26
CA LEU A 114 4.87 10.57 14.05
C LEU A 114 5.75 11.69 13.49
N LEU A 115 5.72 11.94 12.17
CA LEU A 115 6.48 13.03 11.57
C LEU A 115 5.96 14.42 11.98
N LEU A 116 4.68 14.53 12.37
CA LEU A 116 4.07 15.80 12.78
C LEU A 116 4.48 16.26 14.19
N VAL A 117 5.03 15.35 15.01
CA VAL A 117 5.46 15.71 16.38
C VAL A 117 6.91 16.18 16.44
N GLU A 118 7.69 16.01 15.36
CA GLU A 118 9.07 16.53 15.23
C GLU A 118 9.96 16.23 16.45
N GLY A 119 9.85 15.02 16.99
CA GLY A 119 10.62 14.57 18.18
C GLY A 119 10.03 15.00 19.53
N ARG A 120 8.96 15.81 19.56
CA ARG A 120 8.20 16.15 20.78
C ARG A 120 7.20 15.05 21.16
N ASN A 121 7.64 13.80 21.07
CA ASN A 121 6.77 12.64 21.22
C ASN A 121 6.13 12.60 22.61
N ASP A 122 4.79 12.59 22.66
CA ASP A 122 4.02 12.38 23.90
C ASP A 122 2.92 11.33 23.64
N PRO A 123 3.25 10.03 23.76
CA PRO A 123 2.32 8.95 23.42
C PRO A 123 1.14 8.86 24.40
N LEU A 124 1.22 9.49 25.58
CA LEU A 124 0.10 9.53 26.53
C LEU A 124 -0.97 10.54 26.10
N ARG A 125 -0.55 11.66 25.49
CA ARG A 125 -1.44 12.76 25.07
C ARG A 125 -1.80 12.72 23.59
N ALA A 126 -1.01 12.06 22.76
CA ALA A 126 -1.23 11.98 21.32
C ALA A 126 -2.63 11.45 20.99
N THR A 127 -3.36 12.15 20.12
CA THR A 127 -4.77 11.85 19.77
C THR A 127 -4.98 11.57 18.29
N THR A 128 -5.92 10.68 17.99
CA THR A 128 -6.41 10.36 16.63
C THR A 128 -7.54 11.27 16.15
N ARG A 129 -7.91 12.31 16.91
CA ARG A 129 -9.01 13.22 16.57
C ARG A 129 -8.91 13.79 15.16
N GLY A 130 -7.72 14.20 14.72
CA GLY A 130 -7.53 14.75 13.37
C GLY A 130 -7.85 13.74 12.27
N THR A 131 -7.54 12.46 12.48
CA THR A 131 -7.95 11.41 11.54
C THR A 131 -9.47 11.27 11.48
N GLY A 132 -10.16 11.36 12.62
CA GLY A 132 -11.63 11.41 12.66
C GLY A 132 -12.19 12.64 11.93
N GLU A 133 -11.52 13.80 12.02
CA GLU A 133 -11.89 15.01 11.27
C GLU A 133 -11.71 14.83 9.76
N LEU A 134 -10.67 14.12 9.31
CA LEU A 134 -10.46 13.76 7.90
C LEU A 134 -11.53 12.80 7.38
N VAL A 135 -11.83 11.74 8.12
CA VAL A 135 -12.92 10.81 7.77
C VAL A 135 -14.24 11.57 7.70
N ALA A 136 -14.54 12.43 8.68
CA ALA A 136 -15.73 13.27 8.66
C ALA A 136 -15.76 14.23 7.45
N ALA A 137 -14.61 14.77 7.03
CA ALA A 137 -14.52 15.61 5.83
C ALA A 137 -14.85 14.81 4.55
N ALA A 138 -14.32 13.59 4.43
CA ALA A 138 -14.64 12.69 3.33
C ALA A 138 -16.14 12.34 3.28
N LEU A 139 -16.73 11.98 4.43
CA LEU A 139 -18.16 11.67 4.52
C LEU A 139 -19.04 12.89 4.15
N ARG A 140 -18.68 14.09 4.62
CA ARG A 140 -19.39 15.34 4.26
C ARG A 140 -19.28 15.68 2.78
N ALA A 141 -18.18 15.27 2.13
CA ALA A 141 -18.01 15.41 0.69
C ALA A 141 -18.81 14.35 -0.11
N GLY A 142 -19.57 13.49 0.56
CA GLY A 142 -20.48 12.52 -0.06
C GLY A 142 -19.86 11.15 -0.30
N ALA A 143 -18.65 10.88 0.20
CA ALA A 143 -18.01 9.58 0.05
C ALA A 143 -18.87 8.47 0.68
N LYS A 144 -19.11 7.40 -0.09
CA LYS A 144 -19.80 6.19 0.37
C LYS A 144 -18.84 5.07 0.75
N ARG A 145 -17.65 5.08 0.17
CA ARG A 145 -16.52 4.22 0.49
C ARG A 145 -15.36 5.08 0.97
N VAL A 146 -14.72 4.69 2.08
CA VAL A 146 -13.53 5.36 2.62
C VAL A 146 -12.46 4.32 2.92
N VAL A 147 -11.28 4.49 2.34
CA VAL A 147 -10.08 3.73 2.70
C VAL A 147 -9.25 4.56 3.67
N VAL A 148 -8.90 3.97 4.82
CA VAL A 148 -8.08 4.62 5.84
C VAL A 148 -6.76 3.85 5.98
N GLY A 149 -5.65 4.44 5.52
CA GLY A 149 -4.31 3.91 5.73
C GLY A 149 -3.81 4.21 7.15
N VAL A 150 -3.32 3.19 7.86
CA VAL A 150 -2.97 3.28 9.29
C VAL A 150 -1.48 3.15 9.64
N GLY A 151 -0.60 3.43 8.67
CA GLY A 151 0.85 3.52 8.91
C GLY A 151 1.29 4.80 9.65
N GLY A 152 2.46 4.74 10.30
CA GLY A 152 3.21 5.93 10.73
C GLY A 152 2.62 6.74 11.91
N SER A 153 1.75 6.15 12.73
CA SER A 153 1.07 6.84 13.83
C SER A 153 1.97 7.38 14.95
N ALA A 154 1.61 8.55 15.51
CA ALA A 154 2.15 9.07 16.78
C ALA A 154 1.37 8.60 18.02
N THR A 155 0.22 7.97 17.81
CA THR A 155 -0.86 7.85 18.79
C THR A 155 -0.95 6.45 19.40
N THR A 156 -1.35 6.38 20.68
CA THR A 156 -1.79 5.12 21.34
C THR A 156 -3.01 5.45 22.22
N ASP A 157 -4.03 6.07 21.62
CA ASP A 157 -5.27 6.47 22.28
C ASP A 157 -6.42 5.48 22.03
N GLY A 158 -6.15 4.33 21.41
CA GLY A 158 -7.15 3.32 21.09
C GLY A 158 -8.15 3.77 20.04
N GLY A 159 -7.83 4.78 19.24
CA GLY A 159 -8.75 5.36 18.25
C GLY A 159 -9.87 6.21 18.86
N LEU A 160 -9.87 6.42 20.19
CA LEU A 160 -10.98 7.07 20.87
C LEU A 160 -11.21 8.50 20.35
N GLY A 161 -10.14 9.25 20.10
CA GLY A 161 -10.25 10.61 19.56
C GLY A 161 -10.98 10.66 18.21
N ALA A 162 -10.69 9.71 17.32
CA ALA A 162 -11.39 9.57 16.05
C ALA A 162 -12.86 9.16 16.24
N VAL A 163 -13.11 8.15 17.08
CA VAL A 163 -14.45 7.61 17.36
C VAL A 163 -15.37 8.68 17.96
N GLU A 164 -14.88 9.45 18.94
CA GLU A 164 -15.62 10.55 19.54
C GLU A 164 -15.92 11.66 18.52
N MET A 165 -14.94 12.00 17.68
CA MET A 165 -15.12 13.00 16.63
C MET A 165 -16.18 12.59 15.60
N LEU A 166 -16.23 11.30 15.27
CA LEU A 166 -17.24 10.72 14.36
C LEU A 166 -18.60 10.51 15.04
N GLY A 167 -18.71 10.77 16.35
CA GLY A 167 -19.96 10.60 17.09
C GLY A 167 -20.39 9.13 17.20
N TRP A 168 -19.42 8.21 17.21
CA TRP A 168 -19.65 6.76 17.26
C TRP A 168 -20.46 6.20 16.08
N SER A 169 -20.34 6.83 14.90
CA SER A 169 -21.04 6.37 13.70
C SER A 169 -20.25 6.71 12.44
N LEU A 170 -20.33 5.85 11.44
CA LEU A 170 -19.78 6.07 10.09
C LEU A 170 -20.85 6.54 9.09
N LEU A 171 -22.04 6.89 9.57
CA LEU A 171 -23.16 7.41 8.76
C LEU A 171 -23.55 6.49 7.59
N GLY A 172 -23.40 5.18 7.77
CA GLY A 172 -23.71 4.16 6.77
C GLY A 172 -22.72 4.07 5.60
N ALA A 173 -21.58 4.76 5.68
CA ALA A 173 -20.49 4.56 4.72
C ALA A 173 -19.73 3.26 4.99
N GLU A 174 -19.25 2.64 3.93
CA GLU A 174 -18.30 1.55 4.01
C GLU A 174 -16.92 2.13 4.28
N VAL A 175 -16.35 1.83 5.44
CA VAL A 175 -15.00 2.26 5.81
C VAL A 175 -14.13 1.03 5.95
N THR A 176 -13.02 1.00 5.21
CA THR A 176 -12.02 -0.06 5.29
C THR A 176 -10.72 0.52 5.80
N VAL A 177 -10.19 -0.06 6.85
CA VAL A 177 -8.89 0.26 7.43
C VAL A 177 -7.85 -0.66 6.79
N ALA A 178 -6.95 -0.07 6.00
CA ALA A 178 -5.86 -0.76 5.30
C ALA A 178 -4.67 -0.92 6.24
N CYS A 179 -4.38 -2.16 6.64
CA CYS A 179 -3.42 -2.50 7.68
C CYS A 179 -2.47 -3.62 7.22
N ASP A 180 -1.18 -3.46 7.52
CA ASP A 180 -0.08 -4.38 7.19
C ASP A 180 0.39 -5.24 8.38
N VAL A 181 -0.20 -5.05 9.56
CA VAL A 181 0.14 -5.79 10.78
C VAL A 181 -1.05 -6.54 11.35
N THR A 182 -0.76 -7.65 12.03
CA THR A 182 -1.77 -8.51 12.67
C THR A 182 -1.94 -8.22 14.16
N THR A 183 -1.20 -7.24 14.69
CA THR A 183 -1.18 -6.87 16.12
C THR A 183 -2.59 -6.61 16.66
N THR A 184 -2.92 -7.27 17.78
CA THR A 184 -4.20 -7.11 18.47
C THR A 184 -4.28 -5.79 19.23
N PHE A 185 -5.51 -5.38 19.59
CA PHE A 185 -5.81 -4.08 20.15
C PHE A 185 -4.94 -3.71 21.37
N VAL A 186 -4.81 -4.61 22.34
CA VAL A 186 -4.09 -4.33 23.60
C VAL A 186 -2.58 -4.38 23.41
N ASP A 187 -2.09 -5.28 22.56
CA ASP A 187 -0.65 -5.47 22.31
C ASP A 187 -0.01 -4.27 21.62
N ALA A 188 -0.80 -3.42 20.96
CA ALA A 188 -0.36 -2.19 20.32
C ALA A 188 0.48 -1.29 21.24
N ALA A 189 0.11 -1.21 22.53
CA ALA A 189 0.85 -0.41 23.50
C ALA A 189 2.27 -0.96 23.75
N ARG A 190 2.41 -2.29 23.81
CA ARG A 190 3.67 -2.96 24.11
C ARG A 190 4.61 -2.96 22.91
N LEU A 191 4.08 -3.29 21.72
CA LEU A 191 4.87 -3.42 20.51
C LEU A 191 5.24 -2.06 19.90
N PHE A 192 4.30 -1.11 19.87
CA PHE A 192 4.48 0.14 19.16
C PHE A 192 4.60 1.38 20.06
N GLY A 193 4.36 1.26 21.36
CA GLY A 193 4.56 2.37 22.32
C GLY A 193 6.01 2.87 22.36
N PRO A 194 7.04 2.00 22.46
CA PRO A 194 8.43 2.43 22.60
C PRO A 194 8.93 3.29 21.43
N GLN A 195 8.64 2.91 20.18
CA GLN A 195 9.03 3.70 19.00
C GLN A 195 8.33 5.07 18.93
N LYS A 196 7.20 5.23 19.64
CA LYS A 196 6.48 6.49 19.82
C LYS A 196 6.96 7.27 21.04
N GLY A 197 8.07 6.87 21.68
CA GLY A 197 8.68 7.55 22.82
C GLY A 197 8.12 7.15 24.19
N ALA A 198 7.38 6.05 24.31
CA ALA A 198 6.87 5.59 25.60
C ALA A 198 7.97 4.88 26.41
N SER A 199 8.16 5.29 27.66
CA SER A 199 8.92 4.50 28.65
C SER A 199 8.14 3.26 29.09
N ASP A 200 8.80 2.30 29.73
CA ASP A 200 8.16 1.07 30.24
C ASP A 200 6.97 1.35 31.16
N ALA A 201 7.09 2.36 32.03
CA ALA A 201 6.01 2.79 32.91
C ALA A 201 4.82 3.37 32.11
N GLN A 202 5.10 4.12 31.04
CA GLN A 202 4.05 4.63 30.14
C GLN A 202 3.43 3.51 29.31
N VAL A 203 4.20 2.52 28.86
CA VAL A 203 3.66 1.32 28.18
C VAL A 203 2.67 0.59 29.09
N ALA A 204 2.97 0.42 30.37
CA ALA A 204 2.03 -0.18 31.34
C ALA A 204 0.75 0.67 31.56
N LEU A 205 0.85 2.00 31.48
CA LEU A 205 -0.32 2.89 31.52
C LEU A 205 -1.16 2.80 30.25
N LEU A 206 -0.51 2.79 29.08
CA LEU A 206 -1.16 2.66 27.79
C LEU A 206 -1.85 1.31 27.63
N THR A 207 -1.22 0.23 28.08
CA THR A 207 -1.82 -1.12 28.06
C THR A 207 -3.14 -1.13 28.85
N ARG A 208 -3.12 -0.65 30.10
CA ARG A 208 -4.34 -0.50 30.93
C ARG A 208 -5.38 0.46 30.36
N ARG A 209 -4.96 1.44 29.55
CA ARG A 209 -5.88 2.31 28.80
C ARG A 209 -6.58 1.50 27.72
N LEU A 210 -5.84 0.74 26.91
CA LEU A 210 -6.40 -0.06 25.82
C LEU A 210 -7.30 -1.19 26.35
N GLU A 211 -6.95 -1.84 27.47
CA GLU A 211 -7.82 -2.84 28.12
C GLU A 211 -9.20 -2.23 28.47
N ARG A 212 -9.21 -1.06 29.13
CA ARG A 212 -10.47 -0.37 29.47
C ARG A 212 -11.25 0.13 28.25
N LEU A 213 -10.55 0.56 27.21
CA LEU A 213 -11.20 0.99 25.96
C LEU A 213 -11.84 -0.18 25.23
N ALA A 214 -11.21 -1.36 25.24
CA ALA A 214 -11.81 -2.56 24.67
C ALA A 214 -13.14 -2.91 25.36
N GLU A 215 -13.17 -2.90 26.69
CA GLU A 215 -14.42 -3.08 27.47
C GLU A 215 -15.47 -1.99 27.15
N GLN A 216 -15.03 -0.74 26.98
CA GLN A 216 -15.92 0.36 26.62
C GLN A 216 -16.51 0.19 25.21
N TYR A 217 -15.72 -0.24 24.24
CA TYR A 217 -16.17 -0.51 22.88
C TYR A 217 -17.17 -1.68 22.86
N GLU A 218 -16.82 -2.80 23.47
CA GLU A 218 -17.68 -3.98 23.56
C GLU A 218 -19.02 -3.64 24.22
N SER A 219 -19.00 -2.96 25.37
CA SER A 219 -20.23 -2.59 26.09
C SER A 219 -21.13 -1.63 25.32
N ARG A 220 -20.56 -0.75 24.48
CA ARG A 220 -21.32 0.28 23.77
C ARG A 220 -21.79 -0.15 22.39
N THR A 221 -21.00 -0.95 21.68
CA THR A 221 -21.27 -1.31 20.28
C THR A 221 -21.48 -2.80 20.07
N GLY A 222 -21.20 -3.63 21.08
CA GLY A 222 -21.24 -5.09 20.98
C GLY A 222 -20.06 -5.70 20.25
N VAL A 223 -19.07 -4.89 19.84
CA VAL A 223 -17.88 -5.34 19.11
C VAL A 223 -16.72 -5.48 20.07
N ASP A 224 -16.24 -6.72 20.24
CA ASP A 224 -14.99 -6.96 20.95
C ASP A 224 -13.80 -6.77 20.00
N VAL A 225 -13.13 -5.62 20.15
CA VAL A 225 -11.95 -5.28 19.33
C VAL A 225 -10.74 -6.15 19.62
N ARG A 226 -10.71 -6.91 20.72
CA ARG A 226 -9.59 -7.79 21.08
C ARG A 226 -9.52 -9.01 20.16
N GLU A 227 -10.66 -9.43 19.63
CA GLU A 227 -10.80 -10.59 18.73
C GLU A 227 -10.55 -10.25 17.25
N ILE A 228 -10.30 -8.97 16.94
CA ILE A 228 -10.06 -8.49 15.58
C ILE A 228 -8.55 -8.44 15.33
N GLU A 229 -8.07 -9.25 14.39
CA GLU A 229 -6.68 -9.20 13.92
C GLU A 229 -6.36 -7.84 13.30
N GLY A 230 -5.19 -7.28 13.61
CA GLY A 230 -4.77 -5.94 13.15
C GLY A 230 -5.48 -4.77 13.83
N SER A 231 -6.40 -5.01 14.77
CA SER A 231 -7.09 -3.95 15.54
C SER A 231 -6.14 -3.03 16.32
N GLY A 232 -4.93 -3.49 16.64
CA GLY A 232 -3.89 -2.72 17.31
C GLY A 232 -3.16 -1.72 16.42
N ALA A 233 -3.36 -1.78 15.10
CA ALA A 233 -2.69 -0.88 14.18
C ALA A 233 -2.98 0.59 14.49
N ALA A 234 -1.97 1.43 14.22
CA ALA A 234 -1.97 2.85 14.58
C ALA A 234 -2.24 3.14 16.08
N GLY A 235 -1.86 2.22 16.98
CA GLY A 235 -2.10 2.37 18.43
C GLY A 235 -3.56 2.20 18.83
N GLY A 236 -4.26 1.29 18.13
CA GLY A 236 -5.66 0.96 18.34
C GLY A 236 -6.64 1.79 17.51
N LEU A 237 -6.18 2.63 16.58
CA LEU A 237 -7.09 3.36 15.69
C LEU A 237 -7.93 2.41 14.84
N ALA A 238 -7.31 1.35 14.31
CA ALA A 238 -8.01 0.33 13.52
C ALA A 238 -9.15 -0.31 14.32
N GLY A 239 -8.88 -0.75 15.56
CA GLY A 239 -9.89 -1.30 16.44
C GLY A 239 -10.98 -0.28 16.83
N GLY A 240 -10.61 0.97 17.11
CA GLY A 240 -11.59 2.02 17.40
C GLY A 240 -12.57 2.27 16.24
N LEU A 241 -12.06 2.35 15.01
CA LEU A 241 -12.92 2.46 13.82
C LEU A 241 -13.73 1.18 13.59
N ALA A 242 -13.15 0.00 13.83
CA ALA A 242 -13.84 -1.28 13.72
C ALA A 242 -15.01 -1.40 14.72
N ALA A 243 -14.81 -0.89 15.95
CA ALA A 243 -15.86 -0.86 16.96
C ALA A 243 -17.12 -0.11 16.51
N ILE A 244 -17.00 0.83 15.58
CA ILE A 244 -18.11 1.62 15.02
C ILE A 244 -18.51 1.22 13.60
N GLY A 245 -18.04 0.05 13.13
CA GLY A 245 -18.49 -0.58 11.89
C GLY A 245 -17.50 -0.52 10.72
N ALA A 246 -16.26 -0.08 10.91
CA ALA A 246 -15.24 -0.21 9.87
C ALA A 246 -14.75 -1.66 9.74
N LYS A 247 -14.31 -2.06 8.55
CA LYS A 247 -13.63 -3.34 8.31
C LYS A 247 -12.12 -3.15 8.42
N VAL A 248 -11.43 -4.03 9.13
CA VAL A 248 -9.95 -4.10 9.08
C VAL A 248 -9.59 -5.13 8.02
N ALA A 249 -8.70 -4.76 7.10
CA ALA A 249 -8.28 -5.63 6.02
C ALA A 249 -6.79 -5.41 5.70
N SER A 250 -6.20 -6.41 5.03
CA SER A 250 -4.85 -6.33 4.47
C SER A 250 -4.71 -5.07 3.63
N GLY A 251 -3.70 -4.26 3.93
CA GLY A 251 -3.48 -3.01 3.23
C GLY A 251 -3.13 -3.21 1.76
N PHE A 252 -2.37 -4.26 1.44
CA PHE A 252 -2.12 -4.66 0.06
C PHE A 252 -3.43 -5.01 -0.67
N ASP A 253 -4.28 -5.88 -0.11
CA ASP A 253 -5.49 -6.34 -0.80
C ASP A 253 -6.46 -5.18 -1.08
N VAL A 254 -6.60 -4.26 -0.11
CA VAL A 254 -7.44 -3.06 -0.27
C VAL A 254 -6.92 -2.18 -1.40
N VAL A 255 -5.60 -1.97 -1.47
CA VAL A 255 -5.00 -1.16 -2.54
C VAL A 255 -5.12 -1.88 -3.88
N ALA A 256 -4.80 -3.17 -3.94
CA ALA A 256 -4.90 -4.01 -5.13
C ALA A 256 -6.31 -4.01 -5.73
N GLU A 257 -7.35 -4.11 -4.89
CA GLU A 257 -8.75 -4.03 -5.31
C GLU A 257 -9.06 -2.65 -5.92
N VAL A 258 -8.69 -1.56 -5.23
CA VAL A 258 -9.01 -0.20 -5.67
C VAL A 258 -8.29 0.17 -6.97
N VAL A 259 -7.06 -0.30 -7.18
CA VAL A 259 -6.32 -0.05 -8.44
C VAL A 259 -6.66 -1.04 -9.55
N GLY A 260 -7.47 -2.07 -9.28
CA GLY A 260 -7.83 -3.10 -10.25
C GLY A 260 -6.65 -3.99 -10.66
N LEU A 261 -5.80 -4.38 -9.71
CA LEU A 261 -4.60 -5.18 -9.97
C LEU A 261 -4.91 -6.52 -10.66
N GLU A 262 -5.96 -7.22 -10.24
CA GLU A 262 -6.38 -8.50 -10.83
C GLU A 262 -6.65 -8.35 -12.34
N ALA A 263 -7.44 -7.35 -12.71
CA ALA A 263 -7.74 -7.03 -14.10
C ALA A 263 -6.49 -6.58 -14.88
N ALA A 264 -5.54 -5.92 -14.22
CA ALA A 264 -4.28 -5.55 -14.84
C ALA A 264 -3.37 -6.75 -15.08
N LEU A 265 -3.40 -7.77 -14.22
CA LEU A 265 -2.60 -8.99 -14.36
C LEU A 265 -3.17 -9.96 -15.40
N ASP A 266 -4.48 -9.93 -15.67
CA ASP A 266 -5.12 -10.79 -16.68
C ASP A 266 -4.47 -10.63 -18.07
N GLY A 267 -4.03 -11.74 -18.67
CA GLY A 267 -3.33 -11.74 -19.96
C GLY A 267 -1.95 -11.06 -19.96
N THR A 268 -1.32 -10.89 -18.80
CA THR A 268 0.06 -10.37 -18.70
C THR A 268 1.09 -11.47 -18.98
N ASP A 269 2.09 -11.16 -19.80
CA ASP A 269 3.25 -12.05 -20.05
C ASP A 269 4.39 -11.81 -19.04
N LEU A 270 4.60 -10.55 -18.63
CA LEU A 270 5.62 -10.16 -17.66
C LEU A 270 5.05 -9.26 -16.57
N VAL A 271 5.16 -9.67 -15.32
CA VAL A 271 4.96 -8.76 -14.18
C VAL A 271 6.30 -8.35 -13.57
N LEU A 272 6.48 -7.04 -13.37
CA LEU A 272 7.57 -6.50 -12.57
C LEU A 272 7.00 -5.79 -11.34
N THR A 273 7.49 -6.16 -10.16
CA THR A 273 7.25 -5.47 -8.90
C THR A 273 8.57 -5.02 -8.27
N GLY A 274 8.50 -4.34 -7.14
CA GLY A 274 9.69 -3.85 -6.47
C GLY A 274 9.41 -3.02 -5.23
N GLU A 275 10.43 -2.87 -4.41
CA GLU A 275 10.42 -2.02 -3.21
C GLU A 275 11.84 -1.57 -2.84
N GLY A 276 11.96 -0.66 -1.88
CA GLY A 276 13.27 -0.14 -1.47
C GLY A 276 14.19 -1.19 -0.83
N ARG A 277 13.63 -2.11 -0.05
CA ARG A 277 14.36 -3.17 0.65
C ARG A 277 13.54 -4.45 0.61
N PHE A 278 14.06 -5.46 -0.05
CA PHE A 278 13.43 -6.77 -0.18
C PHE A 278 14.06 -7.74 0.82
N ASP A 279 13.28 -8.10 1.84
CA ASP A 279 13.67 -9.01 2.93
C ASP A 279 12.51 -9.98 3.27
N ALA A 280 12.69 -10.88 4.23
CA ALA A 280 11.66 -11.89 4.58
C ALA A 280 10.29 -11.26 4.96
N THR A 281 10.26 -10.00 5.40
CA THR A 281 8.98 -9.33 5.72
C THR A 281 8.18 -8.92 4.49
N SER A 282 8.82 -8.89 3.31
CA SER A 282 8.21 -8.55 2.01
C SER A 282 7.14 -9.54 1.56
N PHE A 283 7.13 -10.75 2.12
CA PHE A 283 6.15 -11.79 1.83
C PHE A 283 4.99 -11.82 2.85
N SER A 284 5.05 -11.00 3.90
CA SER A 284 4.05 -10.97 4.96
C SER A 284 3.03 -9.84 4.73
N GLY A 285 2.14 -10.02 3.76
CA GLY A 285 1.04 -9.08 3.48
C GLY A 285 1.48 -7.75 2.84
N LYS A 286 2.67 -7.72 2.25
CA LYS A 286 3.24 -6.55 1.54
C LYS A 286 3.12 -6.69 0.01
N VAL A 287 3.41 -5.58 -0.67
CA VAL A 287 3.25 -5.45 -2.13
C VAL A 287 4.00 -6.51 -2.92
N VAL A 288 5.29 -6.74 -2.67
CA VAL A 288 6.07 -7.67 -3.51
C VAL A 288 5.54 -9.09 -3.40
N GLY A 289 5.34 -9.61 -2.17
CA GLY A 289 4.76 -10.93 -1.96
C GLY A 289 3.37 -11.07 -2.60
N GLY A 290 2.47 -10.12 -2.32
CA GLY A 290 1.11 -10.16 -2.86
C GLY A 290 1.03 -10.11 -4.38
N VAL A 291 1.88 -9.31 -5.04
CA VAL A 291 1.96 -9.29 -6.51
C VAL A 291 2.47 -10.61 -7.06
N LEU A 292 3.50 -11.22 -6.43
CA LEU A 292 4.03 -12.50 -6.87
C LEU A 292 3.01 -13.63 -6.70
N ASP A 293 2.26 -13.63 -5.59
CA ASP A 293 1.16 -14.57 -5.33
C ASP A 293 0.08 -14.46 -6.40
N TRP A 294 -0.50 -13.27 -6.59
CA TRP A 294 -1.57 -13.07 -7.57
C TRP A 294 -1.12 -13.37 -9.01
N ALA A 295 0.11 -12.98 -9.36
CA ALA A 295 0.66 -13.30 -10.68
C ALA A 295 0.89 -14.79 -10.89
N ALA A 296 1.23 -15.55 -9.84
CA ALA A 296 1.32 -17.00 -9.91
C ALA A 296 -0.05 -17.66 -10.02
N GLU A 297 -1.05 -17.20 -9.27
CA GLU A 297 -2.44 -17.68 -9.34
C GLU A 297 -3.06 -17.46 -10.73
N LEU A 298 -2.79 -16.31 -11.35
CA LEU A 298 -3.25 -15.97 -12.70
C LEU A 298 -2.37 -16.55 -13.82
N GLY A 299 -1.31 -17.28 -13.49
CA GLY A 299 -0.48 -17.98 -14.47
C GLY A 299 0.42 -17.06 -15.32
N VAL A 300 0.78 -15.87 -14.84
CA VAL A 300 1.72 -14.97 -15.53
C VAL A 300 3.07 -15.69 -15.71
N PRO A 301 3.61 -15.83 -16.94
CA PRO A 301 4.75 -16.69 -17.19
C PRO A 301 6.07 -16.13 -16.66
N HIS A 302 6.25 -14.80 -16.71
CA HIS A 302 7.47 -14.15 -16.25
C HIS A 302 7.21 -13.20 -15.08
N ARG A 303 7.94 -13.37 -13.98
CA ARG A 303 7.85 -12.57 -12.76
C ARG A 303 9.22 -12.00 -12.41
N GLY A 304 9.28 -10.71 -12.11
CA GLY A 304 10.52 -10.03 -11.73
C GLY A 304 10.34 -9.12 -10.52
N VAL A 305 11.36 -9.08 -9.66
CA VAL A 305 11.46 -8.17 -8.52
C VAL A 305 12.67 -7.27 -8.73
N ILE A 306 12.45 -5.97 -8.71
CA ILE A 306 13.52 -4.96 -8.72
C ILE A 306 13.51 -4.27 -7.37
N ALA A 307 14.57 -4.43 -6.59
CA ALA A 307 14.65 -3.84 -5.26
C ALA A 307 15.91 -3.01 -5.04
N GLY A 308 15.83 -2.00 -4.18
CA GLY A 308 17.00 -1.20 -3.81
C GLY A 308 18.09 -2.08 -3.19
N GLN A 309 17.72 -2.84 -2.16
CA GLN A 309 18.54 -3.84 -1.49
C GLN A 309 17.79 -5.17 -1.40
N VAL A 310 18.51 -6.29 -1.41
CA VAL A 310 17.96 -7.65 -1.36
C VAL A 310 18.74 -8.45 -0.34
N THR A 311 18.06 -9.21 0.53
CA THR A 311 18.73 -10.23 1.37
C THR A 311 18.75 -11.59 0.67
N ASP A 312 19.70 -12.44 1.02
CA ASP A 312 19.81 -13.79 0.43
C ASP A 312 18.55 -14.61 0.71
N GLU A 313 17.98 -14.50 1.91
CA GLU A 313 16.76 -15.21 2.30
C GLU A 313 15.58 -14.81 1.41
N ALA A 314 15.40 -13.51 1.13
CA ALA A 314 14.32 -13.05 0.26
C ALA A 314 14.50 -13.49 -1.20
N ARG A 315 15.75 -13.60 -1.66
CA ARG A 315 16.05 -14.13 -3.00
C ARG A 315 15.70 -15.61 -3.11
N GLU A 316 16.02 -16.40 -2.08
CA GLU A 316 15.64 -17.81 -2.01
C GLU A 316 14.12 -17.97 -1.96
N GLU A 317 13.44 -17.18 -1.13
CA GLU A 317 11.99 -17.22 -1.00
C GLU A 317 11.30 -16.85 -2.33
N ALA A 318 11.73 -15.78 -3.01
CA ALA A 318 11.21 -15.37 -4.32
C ALA A 318 11.33 -16.45 -5.41
N SER A 319 12.30 -17.37 -5.28
CA SER A 319 12.49 -18.48 -6.23
C SER A 319 11.35 -19.49 -6.20
N VAL A 320 10.57 -19.56 -5.10
CA VAL A 320 9.36 -20.38 -5.00
C VAL A 320 8.32 -19.97 -6.05
N TRP A 321 8.23 -18.68 -6.35
CA TRP A 321 7.40 -18.14 -7.43
C TRP A 321 8.13 -18.13 -8.78
N GLY A 322 9.36 -18.61 -8.88
CA GLY A 322 10.19 -18.49 -10.08
C GLY A 322 10.48 -17.04 -10.46
N ALA A 323 10.46 -16.11 -9.49
CA ALA A 323 10.70 -14.71 -9.74
C ALA A 323 12.21 -14.43 -9.91
N GLN A 324 12.56 -13.64 -10.93
CA GLN A 324 13.92 -13.15 -11.12
C GLN A 324 14.14 -11.87 -10.29
N VAL A 325 15.24 -11.80 -9.54
CA VAL A 325 15.47 -10.70 -8.58
C VAL A 325 16.70 -9.88 -8.94
N GLU A 326 16.52 -8.57 -9.10
CA GLU A 326 17.56 -7.58 -9.39
C GLU A 326 17.71 -6.59 -8.22
N ALA A 327 18.92 -6.49 -7.65
CA ALA A 327 19.23 -5.49 -6.63
C ALA A 327 19.93 -4.28 -7.25
N LEU A 328 19.43 -3.06 -6.99
CA LEU A 328 20.00 -1.85 -7.55
C LEU A 328 21.40 -1.54 -7.00
N VAL A 329 21.67 -1.90 -5.75
CA VAL A 329 23.00 -1.73 -5.14
C VAL A 329 24.10 -2.55 -5.84
N ASP A 330 23.75 -3.66 -6.49
CA ASP A 330 24.72 -4.50 -7.22
C ASP A 330 25.15 -3.84 -8.54
N ARG A 331 24.44 -2.80 -8.97
CA ARG A 331 24.67 -2.07 -10.23
C ARG A 331 25.52 -0.80 -10.04
N VAL A 332 25.94 -0.49 -8.81
CA VAL A 332 26.75 0.69 -8.49
C VAL A 332 27.97 0.33 -7.66
N TRP A 333 29.02 1.15 -7.76
CA TRP A 333 30.25 0.97 -6.98
C TRP A 333 30.17 1.60 -5.59
N GLN A 334 29.36 2.65 -5.42
CA GLN A 334 29.16 3.35 -4.15
C GLN A 334 27.69 3.32 -3.74
N SER A 335 27.40 2.94 -2.50
CA SER A 335 26.01 2.78 -2.02
C SER A 335 25.18 4.07 -2.11
N GLY A 336 25.81 5.25 -2.04
CA GLY A 336 25.12 6.54 -2.19
C GLY A 336 24.65 6.84 -3.62
N GLU A 337 25.30 6.27 -4.63
CA GLU A 337 24.91 6.43 -6.04
C GLU A 337 23.59 5.71 -6.35
N ALA A 338 23.30 4.61 -5.65
CA ALA A 338 22.04 3.88 -5.83
C ALA A 338 20.82 4.77 -5.51
N PHE A 339 20.91 5.62 -4.49
CA PHE A 339 19.81 6.51 -4.11
C PHE A 339 19.59 7.63 -5.12
N THR A 340 20.67 8.24 -5.65
CA THR A 340 20.58 9.38 -6.58
C THR A 340 20.26 8.95 -8.00
N ARG A 341 20.61 7.71 -8.38
CA ARG A 341 20.36 7.14 -9.72
C ARG A 341 19.26 6.08 -9.72
N ALA A 342 18.48 5.94 -8.65
CA ALA A 342 17.52 4.85 -8.49
C ALA A 342 16.58 4.68 -9.69
N ALA A 343 16.07 5.79 -10.26
CA ALA A 343 15.19 5.74 -11.44
C ALA A 343 15.92 5.15 -12.66
N THR A 344 17.16 5.58 -12.94
CA THR A 344 17.95 5.06 -14.06
C THR A 344 18.30 3.59 -13.85
N LEU A 345 18.67 3.19 -12.62
CA LEU A 345 19.02 1.80 -12.32
C LEU A 345 17.80 0.87 -12.40
N ALA A 346 16.62 1.34 -11.95
CA ALA A 346 15.37 0.59 -12.06
C ALA A 346 14.95 0.42 -13.53
N GLU A 347 15.16 1.45 -14.36
CA GLU A 347 14.93 1.39 -15.80
C GLU A 347 15.84 0.36 -16.49
N GLU A 348 17.15 0.38 -16.19
CA GLU A 348 18.12 -0.60 -16.72
C GLU A 348 17.79 -2.04 -16.28
N ALA A 349 17.47 -2.25 -14.99
CA ALA A 349 17.09 -3.55 -14.46
C ALA A 349 15.81 -4.10 -15.10
N ALA A 350 14.80 -3.24 -15.30
CA ALA A 350 13.57 -3.61 -15.97
C ALA A 350 13.80 -4.01 -17.44
N ALA A 351 14.68 -3.31 -18.15
CA ALA A 351 15.05 -3.66 -19.52
C ALA A 351 15.75 -5.04 -19.60
N ASP A 352 16.61 -5.38 -18.64
CA ASP A 352 17.27 -6.69 -18.57
C ASP A 352 16.29 -7.83 -18.28
N LEU A 353 15.37 -7.64 -17.34
CA LEU A 353 14.32 -8.62 -17.04
C LEU A 353 13.37 -8.81 -18.23
N ALA A 354 12.96 -7.72 -18.89
CA ALA A 354 12.09 -7.78 -20.05
C ALA A 354 12.75 -8.48 -21.26
N ARG A 355 14.04 -8.23 -21.53
CA ARG A 355 14.78 -8.96 -22.58
C ARG A 355 14.83 -10.46 -22.32
N ARG A 356 15.00 -10.87 -21.06
CA ARG A 356 14.99 -12.29 -20.67
C ARG A 356 13.61 -12.95 -20.82
N ALA A 357 12.53 -12.18 -20.64
CA ALA A 357 11.17 -12.68 -20.84
C ALA A 357 10.81 -12.89 -22.33
N LEU A 358 11.47 -12.18 -23.25
CA LEU A 358 11.25 -12.32 -24.70
C LEU A 358 12.19 -13.33 -25.38
N ALA A 359 13.20 -13.84 -24.66
CA ALA A 359 14.25 -14.73 -25.19
C ALA A 359 13.86 -16.21 -25.09
#